data_AF-A0A960ZMA9-F1
#
_entry.id   AF-A0A960ZMA9-F1
#
_cell.length_a   1.000
_cell.length_b   1.000
_cell.length_c   1.000
_cell.angle_alpha   90.00
_cell.angle_beta   90.00
_cell.angle_gamma   90.00
#
_symmetry.space_group_name_H-M   'P 1'
#
loop_
_entity.id
_entity.type
_entity.pdbx_description
1 polymer ?
#
loop_
_entity_poly.entity_id
_entity_poly.type
_entity_poly.pdbx_seq_one_letter_code
_entity_poly.pdbx_strand_id
1 'polypeptide(L)'
;MKGRPVWGVWKAVLSSLVSLVLLATFVFVTWVVASHDYRWEAIAPYRNNLISGWGTTILISAASLVLSVVVGGLLTAGQLVGGRFSAFLCRVYVEVIRGTPLLTQILIGYYLIANAINWHSSLGVGIVVLSCFSGAYLSEIFRGGIESIPRSQWLS
;
A
#
# COMPACT_ATOMS: atom_id res chain seq x y z
N MET A 1 31.70 -33.00 32.93
CA MET A 1 31.54 -33.02 31.45
C MET A 1 30.07 -32.70 31.14
N LYS A 2 29.73 -31.45 30.77
CA LYS A 2 28.34 -31.06 30.45
C LYS A 2 27.96 -31.65 29.09
N GLY A 3 27.03 -32.60 29.07
CA GLY A 3 26.50 -33.22 27.85
C GLY A 3 25.89 -32.16 26.94
N ARG A 4 26.24 -32.18 25.64
CA ARG A 4 25.69 -31.25 24.66
C ARG A 4 24.17 -31.45 24.58
N PRO A 5 23.35 -30.39 24.62
CA PRO A 5 21.91 -30.52 24.69
C PRO A 5 21.34 -31.15 23.42
N VAL A 6 20.68 -32.31 23.56
CA VAL A 6 20.05 -33.12 22.49
C VAL A 6 19.04 -32.31 21.66
N TRP A 7 18.54 -31.20 22.22
CA TRP A 7 17.71 -30.20 21.56
C TRP A 7 18.28 -29.63 20.25
N GLY A 8 19.61 -29.55 20.10
CA GLY A 8 20.23 -29.08 18.86
C GLY A 8 20.03 -30.04 17.68
N VAL A 9 20.05 -31.35 17.95
CA VAL A 9 19.89 -32.39 16.93
C VAL A 9 18.45 -32.43 16.43
N TRP A 10 17.47 -32.40 17.34
CA TRP A 10 16.05 -32.38 16.95
C TRP A 10 15.66 -31.13 16.17
N LYS A 11 16.21 -29.96 16.52
CA LYS A 11 16.03 -28.73 15.73
C LYS A 11 16.60 -28.86 14.32
N ALA A 12 17.80 -29.43 14.18
CA ALA A 12 18.44 -29.65 12.89
C ALA A 12 17.68 -30.68 12.02
N VAL A 13 17.16 -31.75 12.64
CA VAL A 13 16.35 -32.76 11.95
C VAL A 13 15.02 -32.14 11.48
N LEU A 14 14.33 -31.42 12.36
CA LEU A 14 13.06 -30.76 12.01
C LEU A 14 13.25 -29.71 10.90
N SER A 15 14.29 -28.88 10.97
CA SER A 15 14.57 -27.89 9.93
C SER A 15 14.96 -28.53 8.60
N SER A 16 15.68 -29.66 8.64
CA SER A 16 16.03 -30.42 7.43
C SER A 16 14.79 -31.03 6.78
N LEU A 17 13.87 -31.59 7.57
CA LEU A 17 12.60 -32.13 7.08
C LEU A 17 11.74 -31.03 6.46
N VAL A 18 11.61 -29.88 7.12
CA VAL A 18 10.87 -28.72 6.57
C VAL A 18 11.49 -28.25 5.26
N SER A 19 12.83 -28.16 5.20
CA SER A 19 13.54 -27.73 4.00
C SER A 19 13.33 -28.70 2.82
N LEU A 20 13.33 -30.01 3.10
CA LEU A 20 13.04 -31.04 2.09
C LEU A 20 11.60 -30.96 1.58
N VAL A 21 10.63 -30.73 2.46
CA VAL A 21 9.22 -30.57 2.06
C VAL A 21 9.04 -29.31 1.21
N LEU A 22 9.66 -28.19 1.58
CA LEU A 22 9.62 -26.96 0.79
C LEU A 22 10.25 -27.16 -0.59
N LEU A 23 11.40 -27.82 -0.65
CA LEU A 23 12.08 -28.13 -1.91
C LEU A 23 11.23 -29.05 -2.79
N ALA A 24 10.68 -30.13 -2.23
CA ALA A 24 9.81 -31.05 -2.95
C ALA A 24 8.55 -30.35 -3.48
N THR A 25 7.96 -29.46 -2.69
CA THR A 25 6.78 -28.66 -3.10
C THR A 25 7.15 -27.70 -4.22
N PHE A 26 8.30 -27.02 -4.12
CA PHE A 26 8.79 -26.13 -5.17
C PHE A 26 9.06 -26.90 -6.49
N VAL A 27 9.72 -28.05 -6.41
CA VAL A 27 9.97 -28.93 -7.56
C VAL A 27 8.66 -29.43 -8.17
N PHE A 28 7.70 -29.84 -7.35
CA PHE A 28 6.39 -30.27 -7.81
C PHE A 28 5.62 -29.14 -8.51
N VAL A 29 5.57 -27.95 -7.91
CA VAL A 29 4.90 -26.77 -8.50
C VAL A 29 5.56 -26.39 -9.82
N THR A 30 6.89 -26.33 -9.87
CA THR A 30 7.61 -26.00 -11.11
C THR A 30 7.41 -27.07 -12.19
N TRP A 31 7.37 -28.36 -11.82
CA TRP A 31 7.04 -29.43 -12.75
C TRP A 31 5.60 -29.33 -13.28
N VAL A 32 4.62 -29.07 -12.41
CA VAL A 32 3.21 -28.87 -12.81
C VAL A 32 3.08 -27.67 -13.76
N VAL A 33 3.74 -26.57 -13.44
CA VAL A 33 3.75 -25.35 -14.28
C VAL A 33 4.42 -25.66 -15.62
N ALA A 34 5.61 -26.26 -15.61
CA ALA A 34 6.38 -26.51 -16.82
C ALA A 34 5.76 -27.58 -17.75
N SER A 35 5.01 -28.54 -17.19
CA SER A 35 4.32 -29.60 -17.95
C SER A 35 2.96 -29.19 -18.50
N HIS A 36 2.46 -28.01 -18.15
CA HIS A 36 1.18 -27.52 -18.65
C HIS A 36 1.32 -26.84 -20.01
N ASP A 37 0.54 -27.30 -21.00
CA ASP A 37 0.48 -26.68 -22.32
C ASP A 37 -0.27 -25.34 -22.27
N TYR A 38 0.48 -24.26 -22.01
CA TYR A 38 -0.06 -22.92 -21.96
C TYR A 38 -0.51 -22.45 -23.36
N ARG A 39 -1.82 -22.20 -23.50
CA ARG A 39 -2.42 -21.65 -24.72
C ARG A 39 -2.20 -20.13 -24.82
N TRP A 40 -0.95 -19.70 -24.96
CA TRP A 40 -0.56 -18.27 -25.06
C TRP A 40 -1.28 -17.52 -26.20
N GLU A 41 -1.65 -18.23 -27.25
CA GLU A 41 -2.44 -17.71 -28.38
C GLU A 41 -3.80 -17.14 -27.93
N ALA A 42 -4.40 -17.66 -26.87
CA ALA A 42 -5.66 -17.16 -26.34
C ALA A 42 -5.51 -15.75 -25.72
N ILE A 43 -4.31 -15.38 -25.29
CA ILE A 43 -4.00 -14.09 -24.64
C ILE A 43 -3.49 -13.06 -25.66
N ALA A 44 -2.93 -13.52 -26.79
CA ALA A 44 -2.35 -12.66 -27.83
C ALA A 44 -3.28 -11.51 -28.31
N PRO A 45 -4.61 -11.72 -28.49
CA PRO A 45 -5.52 -10.63 -28.86
C PRO A 45 -5.62 -9.52 -27.80
N TYR A 46 -5.41 -9.85 -26.53
CA TYR A 46 -5.55 -8.93 -25.40
C TYR A 46 -4.26 -8.20 -25.04
N ARG A 47 -3.14 -8.43 -25.74
CA ARG A 47 -1.82 -7.86 -25.36
C ARG A 47 -1.89 -6.34 -25.17
N ASN A 48 -2.59 -5.63 -26.05
CA ASN A 48 -2.69 -4.18 -26.02
C ASN A 48 -3.48 -3.71 -24.80
N ASN A 49 -4.55 -4.42 -24.44
CA ASN A 49 -5.35 -4.12 -23.25
C ASN A 49 -4.55 -4.36 -21.97
N LEU A 50 -3.72 -5.42 -21.93
CA LEU A 50 -2.85 -5.71 -20.80
C LEU A 50 -1.77 -4.63 -20.63
N ILE A 51 -1.09 -4.25 -21.70
CA ILE A 51 -0.07 -3.19 -21.69
C ILE A 51 -0.71 -1.85 -21.31
N SER A 52 -1.89 -1.54 -21.88
CA SER A 52 -2.62 -0.33 -21.54
C SER A 52 -3.07 -0.32 -20.08
N GLY A 53 -3.57 -1.44 -19.56
CA GLY A 53 -3.97 -1.57 -18.15
C GLY A 53 -2.78 -1.40 -17.21
N TRP A 54 -1.64 -2.01 -17.55
CA TRP A 54 -0.38 -1.83 -16.81
C TRP A 54 0.06 -0.37 -16.80
N GLY A 55 0.05 0.30 -17.95
CA GLY A 55 0.37 1.72 -18.06
C GLY A 55 -0.56 2.60 -17.22
N THR A 56 -1.87 2.33 -17.25
CA THR A 56 -2.86 3.04 -16.43
C THR A 56 -2.63 2.85 -14.94
N THR A 57 -2.27 1.64 -14.49
CA THR A 57 -1.93 1.38 -13.08
C THR A 57 -0.74 2.21 -12.63
N ILE A 58 0.32 2.27 -13.44
CA ILE A 58 1.50 3.11 -13.16
C ILE A 58 1.12 4.57 -13.11
N LEU A 59 0.36 5.05 -14.10
CA LEU A 59 -0.08 6.44 -14.18
C LEU A 59 -0.89 6.85 -12.92
N ILE A 60 -1.91 6.06 -12.56
CA ILE A 60 -2.74 6.34 -11.39
C ILE A 60 -1.90 6.31 -10.12
N SER A 61 -1.02 5.30 -9.97
CA SER A 61 -0.17 5.16 -8.79
C SER A 61 0.80 6.34 -8.64
N ALA A 62 1.49 6.72 -9.71
CA ALA A 62 2.45 7.81 -9.70
C ALA A 62 1.78 9.16 -9.46
N ALA A 63 0.69 9.46 -10.17
CA ALA A 63 -0.05 10.71 -10.00
C ALA A 63 -0.64 10.83 -8.58
N SER A 64 -1.21 9.73 -8.06
CA SER A 64 -1.76 9.72 -6.70
C SER A 64 -0.67 9.91 -5.65
N LEU A 65 0.49 9.27 -5.83
CA LEU A 65 1.62 9.41 -4.91
C LEU A 65 2.09 10.87 -4.81
N VAL A 66 2.27 11.55 -5.95
CA VAL A 66 2.69 12.96 -5.99
C VAL A 66 1.68 13.84 -5.24
N LEU A 67 0.39 13.66 -5.50
CA LEU A 67 -0.66 14.43 -4.82
C LEU A 67 -0.79 14.05 -3.33
N SER A 68 -0.57 12.79 -2.96
CA SER A 68 -0.54 12.34 -1.57
C SER A 68 0.58 13.01 -0.77
N VAL A 69 1.75 13.26 -1.38
CA VAL A 69 2.83 14.02 -0.71
C VAL A 69 2.34 15.42 -0.35
N VAL A 70 1.64 16.09 -1.26
CA VAL A 70 1.07 17.42 -1.00
C VAL A 70 0.00 17.35 0.09
N VAL A 71 -0.98 16.45 -0.05
CA VAL A 71 -2.06 16.29 0.95
C VAL A 71 -1.49 15.94 2.32
N GLY A 72 -0.60 14.95 2.39
CA GLY A 72 0.04 14.51 3.62
C GLY A 72 0.86 15.62 4.27
N GLY A 73 1.64 16.37 3.48
CA GLY A 73 2.42 17.51 3.96
C GLY A 73 1.54 18.61 4.55
N LEU A 74 0.44 18.97 3.87
CA LEU A 74 -0.53 19.96 4.37
C LEU A 74 -1.21 19.51 5.67
N LEU A 75 -1.59 18.22 5.75
CA LEU A 75 -2.19 17.65 6.97
C LEU A 75 -1.20 17.64 8.13
N THR A 76 0.07 17.27 7.91
CA THR A 76 1.10 17.31 8.95
C THR A 76 1.36 18.75 9.41
N ALA A 77 1.48 19.70 8.48
CA ALA A 77 1.66 21.10 8.81
C ALA A 77 0.49 21.65 9.63
N GLY A 78 -0.75 21.33 9.24
CA GLY A 78 -1.97 21.73 9.95
C GLY A 78 -2.10 21.11 11.36
N GLN A 79 -1.48 19.95 11.60
CA GLN A 79 -1.43 19.29 12.90
C GLN A 79 -0.34 19.84 13.82
N LEU A 80 0.83 20.19 13.28
CA LEU A 80 2.00 20.61 14.06
C LEU A 80 2.05 22.11 14.31
N VAL A 81 1.80 22.91 13.27
CA VAL A 81 1.94 24.38 13.30
C VAL A 81 0.58 25.07 13.43
N GLY A 82 -0.49 24.38 13.04
CA GLY A 82 -1.85 24.90 13.15
C GLY A 82 -2.30 25.13 14.60
N GLY A 83 -3.30 26.00 14.77
CA GLY A 83 -3.98 26.16 16.06
C GLY A 83 -4.76 24.90 16.47
N ARG A 84 -5.26 24.88 17.72
CA ARG A 84 -5.99 23.72 18.30
C ARG A 84 -7.13 23.23 17.40
N PHE A 85 -7.85 24.16 16.77
CA PHE A 85 -8.97 23.84 15.88
C PHE A 85 -8.51 23.19 14.57
N SER A 86 -7.48 23.74 13.91
CA SER A 86 -6.90 23.16 12.69
C SER A 86 -6.38 21.74 12.96
N ALA A 87 -5.60 21.58 14.03
CA ALA A 87 -5.03 20.29 14.40
C ALA A 87 -6.11 19.26 14.78
N PHE A 88 -7.26 19.70 15.29
CA PHE A 88 -8.41 18.83 15.53
C PHE A 88 -9.04 18.36 14.21
N LEU A 89 -9.33 19.29 13.28
CA LEU A 89 -9.92 18.93 11.98
C LEU A 89 -9.04 17.99 11.17
N CYS A 90 -7.73 18.24 11.12
CA CYS A 90 -6.80 17.35 10.43
C CYS A 90 -6.77 15.95 11.05
N ARG A 91 -6.81 15.84 12.39
CA ARG A 91 -6.86 14.54 13.08
C ARG A 91 -8.15 13.79 12.79
N VAL A 92 -9.30 14.47 12.86
CA VAL A 92 -10.60 13.87 12.50
C VAL A 92 -10.59 13.35 11.07
N TYR A 93 -10.09 14.14 10.12
CA TYR A 93 -9.92 13.69 8.74
C TYR A 93 -9.08 12.41 8.65
N VAL A 94 -7.90 12.41 9.27
CA VAL A 94 -6.96 11.27 9.23
C VAL A 94 -7.58 10.03 9.86
N GLU A 95 -8.26 10.16 11.00
CA GLU A 95 -8.93 9.06 11.70
C GLU A 95 -10.07 8.47 10.86
N VAL A 96 -10.92 9.30 10.26
CA VAL A 96 -12.03 8.86 9.40
C VAL A 96 -11.51 8.13 8.16
N ILE A 97 -10.50 8.69 7.49
CA ILE A 97 -9.94 8.10 6.27
C ILE A 97 -9.24 6.77 6.57
N ARG A 98 -8.49 6.67 7.66
CA ARG A 98 -7.80 5.43 8.04
C ARG A 98 -8.74 4.39 8.66
N GLY A 99 -9.88 4.83 9.21
CA GLY A 99 -10.92 3.99 9.78
C GLY A 99 -11.92 3.45 8.76
N THR A 100 -11.89 3.91 7.51
CA THR A 100 -12.81 3.48 6.45
C THR A 100 -12.10 2.68 5.35
N PRO A 101 -12.72 1.60 4.81
CA PRO A 101 -12.13 0.85 3.72
C PRO A 101 -11.94 1.72 2.46
N LEU A 102 -10.78 1.58 1.81
CA LEU A 102 -10.47 2.30 0.56
C LEU A 102 -11.55 2.08 -0.52
N LEU A 103 -12.08 0.85 -0.63
CA LEU A 103 -13.16 0.56 -1.58
C LEU A 103 -14.38 1.45 -1.33
N THR A 104 -14.80 1.61 -0.07
CA THR A 104 -15.92 2.49 0.29
C THR A 104 -15.64 3.94 -0.11
N GLN A 105 -14.42 4.42 0.08
CA GLN A 105 -14.03 5.78 -0.31
C GLN A 105 -14.08 5.98 -1.83
N ILE A 106 -13.64 4.99 -2.61
CA ILE A 106 -13.73 5.01 -4.08
C ILE A 106 -15.19 5.03 -4.53
N LEU A 107 -16.04 4.20 -3.91
CA LEU A 107 -17.46 4.16 -4.23
C LEU A 107 -18.15 5.50 -3.92
N ILE A 108 -17.92 6.07 -2.74
CA ILE A 108 -18.47 7.39 -2.38
C ILE A 108 -17.92 8.48 -3.30
N GLY A 109 -16.60 8.48 -3.52
CA GLY A 109 -15.94 9.46 -4.37
C GLY A 109 -16.49 9.46 -5.79
N TYR A 110 -16.70 8.28 -6.38
CA TYR A 110 -17.19 8.16 -7.74
C TYR A 110 -18.71 8.29 -7.87
N TYR A 111 -19.48 7.50 -7.12
CA TYR A 111 -20.93 7.42 -7.32
C TYR A 111 -21.71 8.54 -6.65
N LEU A 112 -21.20 9.11 -5.54
CA LEU A 112 -21.88 10.19 -4.82
C LEU A 112 -21.26 11.54 -5.19
N ILE A 113 -19.98 11.74 -4.88
CA ILE A 113 -19.35 13.08 -4.98
C ILE A 113 -19.17 13.47 -6.45
N ALA A 114 -18.44 12.67 -7.23
CA ALA A 114 -18.13 13.01 -8.62
C ALA A 114 -19.40 13.14 -9.47
N ASN A 115 -20.36 12.23 -9.28
CA ASN A 115 -21.66 12.31 -9.93
C ASN A 115 -22.42 13.60 -9.56
N ALA A 116 -22.46 13.98 -8.28
CA ALA A 116 -23.14 15.21 -7.84
C ALA A 116 -22.54 16.49 -8.45
N ILE A 117 -21.24 16.50 -8.76
CA ILE A 117 -20.56 17.63 -9.41
C ILE A 117 -20.40 17.44 -10.93
N ASN A 118 -21.07 16.46 -11.54
CA ASN A 118 -20.97 16.13 -12.97
C ASN A 118 -19.53 15.85 -13.46
N TRP A 119 -18.69 15.30 -12.59
CA TRP A 119 -17.33 14.89 -12.92
C TRP A 119 -17.30 13.43 -13.38
N HIS A 120 -17.18 13.22 -14.68
CA HIS A 120 -17.32 11.90 -15.31
C HIS A 120 -15.98 11.15 -15.51
N SER A 121 -14.85 11.71 -15.07
CA SER A 121 -13.54 11.08 -15.27
C SER A 121 -13.24 10.06 -14.17
N SER A 122 -13.45 8.77 -14.43
CA SER A 122 -13.13 7.70 -13.47
C SER A 122 -11.65 7.69 -13.08
N LEU A 123 -10.76 8.00 -14.03
CA LEU A 123 -9.33 8.10 -13.79
C LEU A 123 -9.01 9.25 -12.82
N GLY A 124 -9.54 10.46 -13.08
CA GLY A 124 -9.30 11.62 -12.23
C GLY A 124 -9.85 11.45 -10.82
N VAL A 125 -11.05 10.89 -10.70
CA VAL A 125 -11.66 10.58 -9.40
C VAL A 125 -10.83 9.55 -8.64
N GLY A 126 -10.41 8.47 -9.31
CA GLY A 126 -9.55 7.45 -8.72
C GLY A 126 -8.25 8.05 -8.17
N ILE A 127 -7.60 8.92 -8.94
CA ILE A 127 -6.39 9.63 -8.51
C ILE A 127 -6.67 10.46 -7.26
N VAL A 128 -7.72 11.28 -7.24
CA VAL A 128 -8.01 12.15 -6.09
C VAL A 128 -8.34 11.35 -4.83
N VAL A 129 -9.17 10.31 -4.95
CA VAL A 129 -9.54 9.47 -3.81
C VAL A 129 -8.31 8.74 -3.26
N LEU A 130 -7.49 8.13 -4.12
CA LEU A 130 -6.23 7.50 -3.72
C LEU A 130 -5.27 8.52 -3.08
N SER A 131 -5.22 9.73 -3.63
CA SER A 131 -4.37 10.81 -3.11
C SER A 131 -4.75 11.19 -1.68
N CYS A 132 -6.04 11.35 -1.43
CA CYS A 132 -6.61 11.62 -0.10
C CYS A 132 -6.36 10.47 0.86
N PHE A 133 -6.64 9.22 0.44
CA PHE A 133 -6.41 8.03 1.25
C PHE A 133 -4.95 7.90 1.66
N SER A 134 -4.04 7.81 0.69
CA SER A 134 -2.62 7.66 0.94
C SER A 134 -2.00 8.90 1.60
N GLY A 135 -2.54 10.10 1.33
CA GLY A 135 -2.14 11.35 1.98
C GLY A 135 -2.38 11.34 3.49
N ALA A 136 -3.48 10.76 3.96
CA ALA A 136 -3.73 10.60 5.39
C ALA A 136 -2.67 9.72 6.07
N TYR A 137 -2.30 8.58 5.46
CA TYR A 137 -1.22 7.73 5.98
C TYR A 137 0.13 8.43 5.92
N LEU A 138 0.41 9.15 4.84
CA LEU A 138 1.66 9.85 4.67
C LEU A 138 1.82 10.99 5.68
N SER A 139 0.72 11.63 6.09
CA SER A 139 0.74 12.65 7.14
C SER A 139 1.24 12.11 8.49
N GLU A 140 0.94 10.86 8.81
CA GLU A 140 1.39 10.18 10.03
C GLU A 140 2.84 9.72 9.93
N ILE A 141 3.26 9.29 8.73
CA ILE A 141 4.68 9.00 8.46
C ILE A 141 5.51 10.27 8.63
N PHE A 142 5.07 11.40 8.06
CA PHE A 142 5.76 12.68 8.20
C PHE A 142 5.77 13.16 9.65
N ARG A 143 4.64 13.08 10.35
CA ARG A 143 4.56 13.46 11.78
C ARG A 143 5.50 12.60 12.62
N GLY A 144 5.48 11.29 12.44
CA GLY A 144 6.39 10.36 13.14
C GLY A 144 7.86 10.61 12.79
N GLY A 145 8.15 10.95 11.53
CA GLY A 145 9.49 11.35 11.09
C GLY A 145 9.98 12.62 11.79
N ILE A 146 9.13 13.65 11.89
CA ILE A 146 9.46 14.90 12.57
C ILE A 146 9.62 14.68 14.08
N GLU A 147 8.70 13.95 14.70
CA GLU A 147 8.73 13.65 16.15
C GLU A 147 9.90 12.75 16.55
N SER A 148 10.50 12.03 15.60
CA SER A 148 11.70 11.22 15.87
C SER A 148 12.97 12.04 16.12
N ILE A 149 12.98 13.33 15.75
CA ILE A 149 14.11 14.24 15.95
C ILE A 149 14.11 14.77 17.40
N PRO A 150 15.24 14.70 18.14
CA PRO A 150 15.34 15.25 19.48
C PRO A 150 14.96 16.74 19.53
N ARG A 151 14.15 17.13 20.52
CA ARG A 151 13.70 18.52 20.70
C ARG A 151 14.85 19.53 20.80
N SER A 152 16.02 19.12 21.28
CA SER A 152 17.21 19.96 21.39
C SER A 152 17.73 20.44 20.03
N GLN A 153 17.48 19.72 18.93
CA GLN A 153 17.82 20.15 17.58
C GLN A 153 16.69 20.91 16.89
N TRP A 154 15.47 20.87 17.44
CA TRP A 154 14.32 21.53 16.84
C TRP A 154 14.18 23.00 17.25
N LEU A 155 14.72 23.36 18.43
CA LEU A 155 14.60 24.69 19.04
C LEU A 155 15.85 25.57 18.90
N SER A 156 16.91 25.07 18.25
CA SER A 156 18.13 25.83 17.93
C SER A 156 17.99 26.57 16.60
#